data_AF-A0A2D6NYC9-F1
#
_entry.id   AF-A0A2D6NYC9-F1
#
_cell.length_a   1.000
_cell.length_b   1.000
_cell.length_c   1.000
_cell.angle_alpha   90.00
_cell.angle_beta   90.00
_cell.angle_gamma   90.00
#
_symmetry.space_group_name_H-M   'P 1'
#
loop_
_entity.id
_entity.type
_entity.pdbx_description
1 polymer ?
#
loop_
_entity_poly.entity_id
_entity_poly.type
_entity_poly.pdbx_seq_one_letter_code
_entity_poly.pdbx_strand_id
1 'polypeptide(L)'
;MKKIYAEIGFGNDTFLSTEIEEDDNEYRMAKFMIPKKIKGIYFRFWIFKRVVILSSEKGLVFQRKDRNKLKILFGIQGTNDINN
;
A
#
# COMPACT_ATOMS: atom_id res chain seq x y z
N MET A 1 0.41 8.30 15.76
CA MET A 1 -0.74 7.54 15.20
C MET A 1 -0.18 6.58 14.16
N LYS A 2 -0.50 5.28 14.21
CA LYS A 2 0.08 4.31 13.26
C LYS A 2 -0.67 4.37 11.94
N LYS A 3 0.00 4.68 10.83
CA LYS A 3 -0.60 4.51 9.49
C LYS A 3 -0.39 3.07 9.06
N ILE A 4 -1.42 2.48 8.49
CA ILE A 4 -1.42 1.09 8.06
C ILE A 4 -1.83 1.06 6.61
N TYR A 5 -1.02 0.39 5.81
CA TYR A 5 -1.24 0.16 4.38
C TYR A 5 -1.24 -1.35 4.14
N ALA A 6 -2.43 -1.93 4.08
CA ALA A 6 -2.63 -3.35 3.83
C ALA A 6 -2.79 -3.59 2.33
N GLU A 7 -1.85 -4.29 1.72
CA GLU A 7 -1.77 -4.57 0.29
C GLU A 7 -1.94 -6.06 0.01
N ILE A 8 -2.69 -6.38 -1.04
CA ILE A 8 -2.82 -7.71 -1.62
C ILE A 8 -2.52 -7.63 -3.12
N GLY A 9 -1.78 -8.59 -3.65
CA GLY A 9 -1.65 -8.72 -5.09
C GLY A 9 -0.41 -9.45 -5.57
N PHE A 10 -0.19 -9.39 -6.89
CA PHE A 10 0.86 -10.12 -7.58
C PHE A 10 2.06 -9.23 -7.90
N GLY A 11 3.26 -9.83 -7.83
CA GLY A 11 4.53 -9.17 -8.19
C GLY A 11 5.28 -8.54 -7.02
N ASN A 12 4.75 -8.59 -5.80
CA ASN A 12 5.53 -8.46 -4.56
C ASN A 12 6.10 -9.82 -4.15
N ASP A 13 7.08 -9.82 -3.24
CA ASP A 13 7.67 -11.04 -2.67
C ASP A 13 6.62 -11.91 -1.97
N THR A 14 5.52 -11.30 -1.52
CA THR A 14 4.39 -11.96 -0.87
C THR A 14 3.09 -11.49 -1.49
N PHE A 15 2.09 -12.37 -1.52
CA PHE A 15 0.75 -12.06 -2.04
C PHE A 15 -0.01 -11.10 -1.12
N LEU A 16 0.31 -11.10 0.18
CA LEU A 16 -0.28 -10.28 1.22
C LEU A 16 0.84 -9.56 1.96
N SER A 17 0.73 -8.25 2.09
CA SER A 17 1.71 -7.39 2.72
C SER A 17 1.01 -6.31 3.50
N THR A 18 1.47 -5.99 4.71
CA THR A 18 1.03 -4.79 5.42
C THR A 18 2.23 -3.98 5.82
N GLU A 19 2.22 -2.71 5.45
CA GLU A 19 3.20 -1.73 5.86
C GLU A 19 2.61 -0.88 6.98
N ILE A 20 3.36 -0.77 8.07
CA ILE A 20 2.96 0.02 9.23
C ILE A 20 4.03 1.09 9.44
N GLU A 21 3.57 2.34 9.40
CA GLU A 21 4.38 3.54 9.60
C GLU A 21 4.02 4.12 10.97
N GLU A 22 4.99 4.11 11.89
CA GLU A 22 4.88 4.60 13.26
C GLU A 22 6.02 5.57 13.56
N ASP A 23 5.68 6.85 13.67
CA ASP A 23 6.60 7.96 13.93
C ASP A 23 7.82 7.93 13.00
N ASP A 24 8.97 7.41 13.44
CA ASP A 24 10.22 7.29 12.67
C ASP A 24 10.52 5.86 12.17
N ASN A 25 9.64 4.89 12.44
CA ASN A 25 9.83 3.49 12.07
C ASN A 25 8.82 3.05 11.00
N GLU A 26 9.35 2.43 9.95
CA GLU A 26 8.56 1.74 8.94
C GLU A 26 8.89 0.25 8.99
N TYR A 27 7.87 -0.59 9.14
CA TYR A 27 8.05 -2.04 9.05
C TYR A 27 6.99 -2.67 8.15
N ARG A 28 7.42 -3.68 7.40
CA ARG A 28 6.58 -4.47 6.50
C ARG A 28 6.41 -5.88 7.02
N MET A 29 5.17 -6.34 7.07
CA MET A 29 4.81 -7.70 7.46
C MET A 29 4.20 -8.42 6.26
N ALA A 30 4.55 -9.68 6.05
CA ALA A 30 3.95 -10.56 5.03
C ALA A 30 2.55 -11.09 5.44
N LYS A 31 1.71 -10.20 5.96
CA LYS A 31 0.34 -10.50 6.43
C LYS A 31 -0.57 -9.37 6.01
N PHE A 32 -1.85 -9.65 5.85
CA PHE A 32 -2.87 -8.63 5.59
C PHE A 32 -3.53 -8.23 6.91
N MET A 33 -3.29 -7.00 7.37
CA MET A 33 -3.84 -6.46 8.60
C MET A 33 -4.71 -5.25 8.28
N ILE A 34 -6.01 -5.39 8.49
CA ILE A 34 -6.97 -4.32 8.20
C ILE A 34 -6.80 -3.19 9.25
N PRO A 35 -6.69 -1.92 8.82
CA PRO A 35 -6.69 -0.78 9.74
C PRO A 35 -8.03 -0.62 10.45
N LYS A 36 -8.01 -0.22 11.73
CA LYS A 36 -9.20 0.10 12.54
C LYS A 36 -10.00 1.25 11.94
N LYS A 37 -9.34 2.29 11.44
CA LYS A 37 -9.98 3.41 10.71
C LYS A 37 -9.51 3.41 9.27
N ILE A 38 -10.36 2.96 8.35
CA ILE A 38 -10.09 3.02 6.92
C ILE A 38 -10.17 4.48 6.46
N LYS A 39 -9.09 4.99 5.88
CA LYS A 39 -9.07 6.32 5.25
C LYS A 39 -9.37 6.24 3.77
N GLY A 40 -8.96 5.16 3.11
CA GLY A 40 -9.24 4.94 1.71
C GLY A 40 -8.68 3.64 1.20
N ILE A 41 -8.97 3.38 -0.06
CA ILE A 41 -8.40 2.28 -0.83
C ILE A 41 -7.63 2.82 -2.03
N TYR A 42 -6.69 2.02 -2.54
CA TYR A 42 -5.95 2.31 -3.74
C TYR A 42 -5.67 1.06 -4.56
N PHE A 43 -5.56 1.22 -5.87
CA PHE A 43 -5.06 0.22 -6.80
C PHE A 43 -3.74 0.71 -7.37
N ARG A 44 -2.71 -0.12 -7.35
CA ARG A 44 -1.40 0.16 -7.93
C ARG A 44 -1.10 -0.86 -9.02
N PHE A 45 -0.96 -0.36 -10.23
CA PHE A 45 -0.54 -1.12 -11.40
C PHE A 45 0.87 -0.70 -11.78
N TRP A 46 1.83 -1.59 -11.59
CA TRP A 46 3.17 -1.45 -12.13
C TRP A 46 3.24 -2.25 -13.43
N ILE A 47 3.35 -1.56 -14.56
CA ILE A 47 3.44 -2.17 -15.89
C ILE A 47 4.74 -1.67 -16.55
N PHE A 48 5.73 -2.56 -16.64
CA PHE A 48 7.09 -2.26 -17.11
C PHE A 48 7.73 -1.11 -16.31
N LYS A 49 7.95 0.05 -16.96
CA LYS A 49 8.52 1.27 -16.35
C LYS A 49 7.46 2.22 -15.79
N ARG A 50 6.17 1.95 -16.01
CA ARG A 50 5.08 2.83 -15.61
C ARG A 50 4.39 2.29 -14.37
N VAL A 51 4.13 3.17 -13.42
CA VAL A 51 3.36 2.87 -12.21
C VAL A 51 2.15 3.79 -12.20
N VAL A 52 0.97 3.21 -12.19
CA VAL A 52 -0.31 3.91 -12.07
C VAL A 52 -0.87 3.59 -10.70
N ILE A 53 -1.21 4.61 -9.92
CA ILE A 53 -1.85 4.46 -8.63
C ILE A 53 -3.18 5.19 -8.69
N LEU A 54 -4.28 4.45 -8.59
CA LEU A 54 -5.62 4.99 -8.43
C LEU A 54 -5.97 4.93 -6.95
N SER A 55 -5.98 6.07 -6.28
CA SER A 55 -6.34 6.20 -4.87
C SER A 55 -7.67 6.93 -4.72
N SER A 56 -8.51 6.47 -3.81
CA SER A 56 -9.72 7.20 -3.41
C SER A 56 -9.42 8.55 -2.74
N GLU A 57 -8.29 8.68 -2.04
CA GLU A 57 -7.91 9.94 -1.39
C GLU A 57 -7.09 10.87 -2.30
N LYS A 58 -6.14 10.32 -3.07
CA LYS A 58 -5.24 11.14 -3.92
C LYS A 58 -5.65 11.20 -5.40
N GLY A 59 -6.69 10.47 -5.80
CA GLY A 59 -7.07 10.33 -7.20
C GLY A 59 -6.05 9.49 -8.00
N LEU A 60 -5.87 9.85 -9.27
CA LEU A 60 -5.01 9.11 -10.20
C LEU A 60 -3.60 9.70 -10.24
N VAL A 61 -2.61 8.88 -9.91
CA VAL A 61 -1.19 9.25 -9.87
C VAL A 61 -0.42 8.39 -10.87
N PHE A 62 0.37 9.05 -11.72
CA PHE A 62 1.26 8.39 -12.68
C PHE A 62 2.71 8.61 -12.27
N GLN A 63 3.50 7.53 -12.27
CA GLN A 63 4.93 7.57 -11.98
C GLN A 63 5.70 6.72 -12.99
N ARG A 64 6.98 7.06 -13.19
CA ARG A 64 7.91 6.28 -14.00
C ARG A 64 9.05 5.75 -13.13
N LYS A 65 9.48 4.52 -13.39
CA LYS A 65 10.58 3.84 -12.70
C LYS A 65 11.58 3.33 -13.73
N ASP A 66 12.87 3.29 -13.38
CA ASP A 66 13.92 2.87 -14.31
C ASP A 66 13.95 1.37 -14.59
N ARG A 67 13.38 0.57 -13.69
CA ARG A 67 13.30 -0.89 -13.80
C ARG A 67 11.96 -1.36 -14.34
N ASN A 68 12.01 -2.44 -15.11
CA ASN A 68 10.82 -3.14 -15.56
C ASN A 68 10.33 -4.08 -14.45
N LYS A 69 9.08 -3.93 -14.01
CA LYS A 69 8.36 -4.93 -13.22
C LYS A 69 6.91 -5.00 -13.66
N LEU A 70 6.28 -6.13 -13.40
CA LEU A 70 4.83 -6.30 -13.48
C LEU A 70 4.31 -6.53 -12.06
N LYS A 71 3.51 -5.59 -11.54
CA LYS A 71 2.84 -5.73 -10.25
C LYS A 71 1.41 -5.22 -10.35
N ILE A 72 0.49 -5.92 -9.69
CA ILE A 72 -0.89 -5.49 -9.54
C ILE A 72 -1.21 -5.62 -8.07
N LEU A 73 -1.43 -4.50 -7.41
CA LEU A 73 -1.66 -4.42 -5.97
C LEU A 73 -2.96 -3.69 -5.71
N PHE A 74 -3.78 -4.24 -4.83
CA PHE A 74 -4.90 -3.58 -4.20
C PHE A 74 -4.54 -3.30 -2.76
N GLY A 75 -4.66 -2.04 -2.34
CA GLY A 75 -4.27 -1.59 -1.02
C GLY A 75 -5.40 -0.88 -0.29
N ILE A 76 -5.45 -1.04 1.02
CA ILE A 76 -6.30 -0.30 1.93
C ILE A 76 -5.38 0.54 2.82
N GLN A 77 -5.62 1.83 2.87
CA GLN A 77 -4.92 2.74 3.77
C GLN A 77 -5.82 3.16 4.92
N GLY A 78 -5.24 3.28 6.10
CA GLY A 78 -5.96 3.71 7.28
C GLY A 78 -5.02 4.03 8.42
N THR A 79 -5.62 4.24 9.58
CA THR A 79 -4.89 4.56 10.81
C THR A 79 -5.39 3.71 11.97
N ASN A 80 -4.47 3.30 12.83
CA ASN A 80 -4.79 2.80 14.16
C ASN A 80 -4.47 3.88 15.19
N ASP A 81 -5.45 4.22 16.02
CA ASP A 81 -5.22 4.99 17.23
C ASP A 81 -4.36 4.15 18.20
N ILE A 82 -3.41 4.81 18.86
CA ILE A 82 -2.46 4.18 19.81
C ILE A 82 -3.14 3.91 21.16
N ASN A 83 -4.36 4.40 21.39
CA ASN A 83 -5.01 4.29 22.69
C ASN A 83 -5.94 3.07 22.75
N ASN A 84 -5.51 2.07 23.51
CA ASN A 84 -6.39 1.46 24.51
C ASN A 84 -5.59 1.26 25.79
#